data_AF-A0A0F3GT99-F1
#
_entry.id   AF-A0A0F3GT99-F1
#
_cell.length_a   1.000
_cell.length_b   1.000
_cell.length_c   1.000
_cell.angle_alpha   90.00
_cell.angle_beta   90.00
_cell.angle_gamma   90.00
#
_symmetry.space_group_name_H-M   'P 1'
#
loop_
_entity.id
_entity.type
_entity.pdbx_description
1 polymer ?
#
loop_
_entity_poly.entity_id
_entity_poly.type
_entity_poly.pdbx_seq_one_letter_code
_entity_poly.pdbx_strand_id
1 'polypeptide(L)'
;MRNQLSKQKRKSEVQETSRTMLIVCEGEKTEPNYFKGFLRDLENSKIKVKIIGEGYNTVSLVKRTMEIRGNEANYCRVWVVFDRDSFKTQQFKNATLYD
;
A
#
# COMPACT_ATOMS: atom_id res chain seq x y z
N MET A 1 46.02 15.98 -27.38
CA MET A 1 44.60 16.35 -27.14
C MET A 1 43.97 15.26 -26.28
N ARG A 2 43.66 15.55 -25.00
CA ARG A 2 42.94 14.62 -24.11
C ARG A 2 41.46 14.98 -24.15
N ASN A 3 40.61 14.11 -24.69
CA ASN A 3 39.17 14.29 -24.68
C ASN A 3 38.65 14.12 -23.23
N GLN A 4 38.21 15.22 -22.63
CA GLN A 4 37.41 15.21 -21.42
C GLN A 4 36.01 14.71 -21.77
N LEU A 5 35.71 13.45 -21.46
CA LEU A 5 34.34 12.97 -21.38
C LEU A 5 33.70 13.59 -20.14
N SER A 6 32.88 14.61 -20.36
CA SER A 6 32.04 15.22 -19.32
C SER A 6 31.12 14.15 -18.75
N LYS A 7 31.46 13.66 -17.56
CA LYS A 7 30.56 12.83 -16.73
C LYS A 7 29.33 13.68 -16.40
N GLN A 8 28.30 13.59 -17.22
CA GLN A 8 26.96 14.04 -16.85
C GLN A 8 26.55 13.24 -15.61
N LYS A 9 26.69 13.85 -14.44
CA LYS A 9 26.05 13.37 -13.22
C LYS A 9 24.55 13.40 -13.51
N ARG A 10 23.96 12.24 -13.76
CA ARG A 10 22.51 12.07 -13.65
C ARG A 10 22.12 12.66 -12.30
N LYS A 11 21.27 13.67 -12.32
CA LYS A 11 20.56 14.15 -11.14
C LYS A 11 19.61 13.01 -10.78
N SER A 12 20.12 11.96 -10.13
CA SER A 12 19.27 10.99 -9.46
C SER A 12 18.64 11.78 -8.32
N GLU A 13 17.47 12.33 -8.59
CA GLU A 13 16.56 12.77 -7.54
C GLU A 13 16.45 11.56 -6.62
N VAL A 14 17.10 11.64 -5.47
CA VAL A 14 16.99 10.62 -4.43
C VAL A 14 15.57 10.82 -3.92
N GLN A 15 14.60 10.21 -4.61
CA GLN A 15 13.26 10.08 -4.11
C GLN A 15 13.45 9.35 -2.79
N GLU A 16 13.31 10.06 -1.67
CA GLU A 16 13.28 9.43 -0.37
C GLU A 16 12.20 8.37 -0.48
N THR A 17 12.63 7.10 -0.57
CA THR A 17 11.71 5.99 -0.66
C THR A 17 10.91 6.03 0.61
N SER A 18 9.67 6.54 0.50
CA SER A 18 8.77 6.67 1.63
C SER A 18 8.76 5.33 2.35
N ARG A 19 9.15 5.32 3.63
CA ARG A 19 9.08 4.10 4.43
C ARG A 19 7.66 3.87 4.92
N THR A 20 6.64 4.35 4.19
CA THR A 20 5.25 4.27 4.61
C THR A 20 4.50 3.23 3.79
N MET A 21 3.90 2.26 4.48
CA MET A 21 2.97 1.29 3.91
C MET A 21 1.52 1.68 4.22
N LEU A 22 0.62 1.38 3.29
CA LEU A 22 -0.83 1.48 3.48
C LEU A 22 -1.44 0.08 3.55
N ILE A 23 -2.26 -0.19 4.55
CA ILE A 23 -3.08 -1.40 4.68
C ILE A 23 -4.53 -0.95 4.81
N VAL A 24 -5.39 -1.36 3.88
CA VAL A 24 -6.83 -1.06 3.89
C VAL A 24 -7.60 -2.37 4.08
N CYS A 25 -8.37 -2.45 5.16
CA CYS A 25 -9.12 -3.64 5.55
C CYS A 25 -10.61 -3.47 5.26
N GLU A 26 -11.26 -4.56 4.84
CA GLU A 26 -12.71 -4.66 4.68
C GLU A 26 -13.43 -4.38 6.00
N GLY A 27 -13.07 -5.09 7.08
CA GLY A 27 -13.62 -4.82 8.40
C GLY A 27 -13.06 -3.56 9.06
N GLU A 28 -13.91 -2.90 9.84
CA GLU A 28 -13.55 -1.67 10.55
C GLU A 28 -12.64 -1.93 11.78
N LYS A 29 -12.76 -3.12 12.39
CA LYS A 29 -12.22 -3.38 13.74
C LYS A 29 -11.27 -4.56 13.79
N THR A 30 -11.71 -5.73 13.36
CA THR A 30 -11.01 -7.00 13.61
C THR A 30 -9.61 -7.01 12.99
N GLU A 31 -9.53 -6.92 11.67
CA GLU A 31 -8.29 -6.96 10.91
C GLU A 31 -7.40 -5.74 11.21
N PRO A 32 -7.93 -4.51 11.26
CA PRO A 32 -7.13 -3.36 11.69
C PRO A 32 -6.50 -3.55 13.08
N ASN A 33 -7.22 -4.15 14.03
CA ASN A 33 -6.69 -4.41 15.37
C ASN A 33 -5.65 -5.53 15.38
N TYR A 34 -5.80 -6.57 14.56
CA TYR A 34 -4.77 -7.61 14.40
C TYR A 34 -3.46 -7.01 13.88
N PHE A 35 -3.50 -6.17 12.86
CA PHE A 35 -2.29 -5.51 12.35
C PHE A 35 -1.70 -4.54 13.38
N LYS A 36 -2.52 -3.77 14.09
CA LYS A 36 -2.03 -2.87 15.16
C LYS A 36 -1.36 -3.64 16.30
N GLY A 37 -1.90 -4.80 16.69
CA GLY A 37 -1.30 -5.69 17.68
C GLY A 37 0.03 -6.24 17.19
N PHE A 38 0.04 -6.83 15.99
CA PHE A 38 1.25 -7.39 15.39
C PHE A 38 2.38 -6.35 15.24
N LEU A 39 2.05 -5.12 14.84
CA LEU A 39 3.05 -4.04 14.74
C LEU A 39 3.56 -3.56 16.10
N ARG A 40 2.77 -3.67 17.16
CA ARG A 40 3.22 -3.33 18.52
C ARG A 40 4.31 -4.29 18.99
N ASP A 41 4.19 -5.56 18.64
CA ASP A 41 5.18 -6.59 18.98
C ASP A 41 6.47 -6.47 18.15
N LEU A 42 6.40 -5.77 17.01
CA LEU A 42 7.53 -5.45 16.14
C LEU A 42 8.14 -4.08 16.51
N GLU A 43 8.70 -3.97 17.72
CA GLU A 43 9.25 -2.73 18.33
C GLU A 43 10.25 -1.91 17.49
N ASN A 44 10.67 -2.36 16.30
CA ASN A 44 11.81 -1.79 15.57
C ASN A 44 11.58 -1.51 14.07
N SER A 45 10.33 -1.36 13.66
CA SER A 45 10.01 -1.06 12.27
C SER A 45 10.35 0.40 11.92
N LYS A 46 11.45 0.63 11.19
CA LYS A 46 11.69 1.91 10.46
C LYS A 46 10.62 2.19 9.40
N ILE A 47 9.68 1.27 9.20
CA ILE A 47 8.55 1.37 8.28
C ILE A 47 7.34 1.89 9.07
N LYS A 48 6.81 3.04 8.65
CA LYS A 48 5.52 3.54 9.10
C LYS A 48 4.42 2.75 8.42
N VAL A 49 3.39 2.35 9.14
CA VAL A 49 2.25 1.63 8.55
C VAL A 49 0.98 2.39 8.88
N LYS A 50 0.24 2.81 7.86
CA LYS A 50 -1.12 3.36 7.98
C LYS A 50 -2.10 2.20 7.79
N ILE A 51 -2.96 1.99 8.78
CA ILE A 51 -3.99 0.94 8.76
C ILE A 51 -5.36 1.61 8.79
N ILE A 52 -6.21 1.28 7.83
CA ILE A 52 -7.56 1.82 7.69
C ILE A 52 -8.54 0.65 7.67
N GLY A 53 -9.58 0.71 8.49
CA GLY A 53 -10.75 -0.16 8.40
C GLY A 53 -11.90 0.62 7.78
N GLU A 54 -12.39 0.17 6.64
CA GLU A 54 -13.34 0.92 5.82
C GLU A 54 -14.81 0.48 6.09
N GLY A 55 -15.06 -0.79 6.39
CA GLY A 55 -16.42 -1.31 6.63
C GLY A 55 -17.28 -1.43 5.35
N TYR A 56 -16.66 -1.46 4.17
CA TYR A 56 -17.33 -1.46 2.87
C TYR A 56 -17.35 -2.84 2.21
N ASN A 57 -18.31 -3.06 1.30
CA ASN A 57 -18.30 -4.20 0.39
C ASN A 57 -17.06 -4.20 -0.53
N THR A 58 -16.65 -5.39 -0.94
CA THR A 58 -15.26 -5.72 -1.28
C THR A 58 -14.74 -5.14 -2.59
N VAL A 59 -15.61 -4.91 -3.58
CA VAL A 59 -15.24 -4.25 -4.84
C VAL A 59 -14.96 -2.76 -4.63
N SER A 60 -15.74 -2.09 -3.76
CA SER A 60 -15.52 -0.67 -3.44
C SER A 60 -14.24 -0.44 -2.65
N LEU A 61 -13.75 -1.45 -1.92
CA LEU A 61 -12.53 -1.37 -1.12
C LEU A 61 -11.27 -1.10 -1.97
N VAL A 62 -11.15 -1.75 -3.13
CA VAL A 62 -10.01 -1.56 -4.04
C VAL A 62 -10.02 -0.15 -4.62
N LYS A 63 -11.18 0.31 -5.10
CA LYS A 63 -11.33 1.67 -5.66
C LYS A 63 -11.01 2.72 -4.59
N ARG A 64 -11.55 2.56 -3.39
CA ARG A 64 -11.26 3.41 -2.24
C ARG A 64 -9.76 3.43 -1.91
N THR A 65 -9.10 2.28 -1.96
CA THR A 65 -7.66 2.20 -1.74
C THR A 65 -6.87 2.98 -2.79
N MET A 66 -7.27 2.92 -4.07
CA MET A 66 -6.64 3.70 -5.14
C MET A 66 -6.83 5.22 -4.91
N GLU A 67 -8.01 5.64 -4.47
CA GLU A 67 -8.28 7.05 -4.14
C GLU A 67 -7.39 7.53 -2.98
N ILE A 68 -7.28 6.75 -1.91
CA ILE A 68 -6.41 7.07 -0.76
C ILE A 68 -4.95 7.15 -1.19
N ARG A 69 -4.48 6.20 -2.00
CA ARG A 69 -3.11 6.20 -2.53
C ARG A 69 -2.84 7.44 -3.40
N GLY A 70 -3.81 7.86 -4.21
CA GLY A 70 -3.66 9.00 -5.12
C GLY A 70 -3.73 10.37 -4.44
N ASN A 71 -4.48 10.47 -3.35
CA ASN A 71 -4.71 11.74 -2.65
C ASN A 71 -3.71 12.02 -1.52
N GLU A 72 -3.01 10.99 -1.04
CA GLU A 72 -2.11 11.10 0.11
C GLU A 72 -0.63 10.90 -0.24
N ALA A 73 0.23 10.83 0.77
CA ALA A 73 1.67 10.62 0.63
C ALA A 73 2.02 9.41 -0.26
N ASN A 74 3.22 9.45 -0.87
CA ASN A 74 3.75 8.29 -1.59
C ASN A 74 3.87 7.09 -0.64
N TYR A 75 3.07 6.05 -0.85
CA TYR A 75 3.21 4.77 -0.16
C TYR A 75 4.19 3.88 -0.93
N CYS A 76 5.16 3.25 -0.25
CA CYS A 76 6.05 2.30 -0.91
C CYS A 76 5.39 0.94 -1.16
N ARG A 77 4.39 0.59 -0.36
CA ARG A 77 3.55 -0.60 -0.55
C ARG A 77 2.12 -0.29 -0.12
N VAL A 78 1.18 -0.89 -0.83
CA VAL A 78 -0.26 -0.76 -0.57
C VAL A 78 -0.86 -2.15 -0.57
N TRP A 79 -1.49 -2.53 0.54
CA TRP A 79 -2.17 -3.81 0.73
C TRP A 79 -3.66 -3.58 0.92
N VAL A 80 -4.46 -4.40 0.23
CA VAL A 80 -5.90 -4.48 0.42
C VAL A 80 -6.21 -5.82 1.07
N VAL A 81 -6.92 -5.81 2.19
CA VAL A 81 -7.22 -6.98 3.01
C VAL A 81 -8.74 -7.14 3.06
N PHE A 82 -9.21 -8.31 2.65
CA PHE A 82 -10.63 -8.63 2.57
C PHE A 82 -10.84 -10.12 2.81
N ASP A 83 -12.03 -10.48 3.25
CA ASP A 83 -12.38 -11.89 3.44
C ASP A 83 -12.61 -12.58 2.09
N ARG A 84 -12.31 -13.89 2.06
CA ARG A 84 -12.49 -14.71 0.86
C ARG A 84 -13.97 -14.81 0.46
N ASP A 85 -14.85 -14.88 1.45
CA ASP A 85 -16.27 -15.13 1.25
C ASP A 85 -17.04 -13.86 0.81
N SER A 86 -16.40 -12.70 0.93
CA SER A 86 -16.95 -11.41 0.49
C SER A 86 -17.05 -11.28 -1.03
N PHE A 87 -16.27 -12.09 -1.76
CA PHE A 87 -16.38 -12.21 -3.22
C PHE A 87 -17.29 -13.37 -3.57
N LYS A 88 -18.51 -13.07 -4.05
CA LYS A 88 -19.27 -14.07 -4.83
C LYS A 88 -18.39 -14.53 -5.99
N THR A 89 -18.39 -15.83 -6.30
CA THR A 89 -17.45 -16.55 -7.19
C THR A 89 -17.15 -15.85 -8.53
N GLN A 90 -18.05 -14.99 -9.02
CA GLN A 90 -17.89 -14.21 -10.24
C GLN A 90 -16.92 -13.00 -10.12
N GLN A 91 -16.63 -12.49 -8.92
CA GLN A 91 -15.86 -11.25 -8.71
C GLN A 91 -14.35 -11.46 -8.47
N PHE A 92 -13.92 -12.67 -8.10
CA PHE A 92 -12.52 -12.98 -7.82
C PHE A 92 -11.58 -12.81 -9.04
N LYS A 93 -12.09 -13.08 -10.25
CA LYS A 93 -11.32 -12.96 -11.50
C LYS A 93 -11.00 -11.51 -11.88
N ASN A 94 -11.79 -10.53 -11.45
CA ASN A 94 -11.57 -9.12 -11.83
C ASN A 94 -10.54 -8.41 -10.92
N ALA A 95 -10.28 -8.95 -9.72
CA ALA A 95 -9.36 -8.36 -8.75
C ALA A 95 -7.88 -8.71 -9.03
N THR A 96 -7.61 -9.74 -9.82
CA THR A 96 -6.25 -10.24 -10.13
C THR A 96 -5.74 -9.79 -11.50
N LEU A 97 -6.52 -9.03 -12.26
CA LEU A 97 -6.23 -8.63 -13.66
C LEU A 97 -5.63 -7.23 -13.84
N TYR A 98 -5.29 -6.52 -12.76
CA TYR A 98 -4.54 -5.26 -12.85
C TYR A 98 -3.06 -5.54 -12.58
N ASP A 99 -2.36 -6.02 -13.61
CA ASP A 99 -0.90 -6.09 -13.71
C ASP A 99 -0.38 -4.87 -14.51
#